data_AF-A0A8J8AVW6-F1
#
_entry.id   AF-A0A8J8AVW6-F1
#
_cell.length_a   1.000
_cell.length_b   1.000
_cell.length_c   1.000
_cell.angle_alpha   90.00
_cell.angle_beta   90.00
_cell.angle_gamma   90.00
#
_symmetry.space_group_name_H-M   'P 1'
#
loop_
_entity.id
_entity.type
_entity.pdbx_description
1 polymer ?
#
loop_
_entity_poly.entity_id
_entity_poly.type
_entity_poly.pdbx_seq_one_letter_code
_entity_poly.pdbx_strand_id
1 'polypeptide(L)'
;TIARLDGAGEAALRAVHQVYLETLKGNLPHQKLIADMNFHLAIARLSGQKIQLDALKNVFDILHLKYKTSLGYVTREQSNQLDHGDILDAILARDLPRARELLSKHIENSRTHAFLNLQQMIDEKAVIQF
;
A
#
# COMPACT_ATOMS: atom_id res chain seq x y z
N THR A 1 -10.68 1.13 16.48
CA THR A 1 -11.70 2.19 16.28
C THR A 1 -11.21 3.12 15.19
N ILE A 2 -12.06 3.49 14.22
CA ILE A 2 -11.76 4.54 13.23
C ILE A 2 -12.29 5.86 13.79
N ALA A 3 -11.64 6.35 14.85
CA ALA A 3 -12.15 7.42 15.70
C ALA A 3 -12.39 8.76 14.96
N ARG A 4 -11.75 8.96 13.81
CA ARG A 4 -11.83 10.21 13.02
C ARG A 4 -12.44 10.01 11.63
N LEU A 5 -13.29 9.00 11.42
CA LEU A 5 -14.09 8.90 10.20
C LEU A 5 -15.29 9.85 10.28
N ASP A 6 -14.99 11.14 10.27
CA ASP A 6 -15.94 12.22 10.04
C ASP A 6 -15.85 12.69 8.58
N GLY A 7 -16.64 13.70 8.20
CA GLY A 7 -16.63 14.20 6.82
C GLY A 7 -15.24 14.67 6.33
N ALA A 8 -14.39 15.18 7.24
CA ALA A 8 -13.03 15.56 6.89
C ALA A 8 -12.13 14.33 6.69
N GLY A 9 -12.26 13.32 7.54
CA GLY A 9 -11.56 12.03 7.41
C GLY A 9 -11.94 11.28 6.13
N GLU A 10 -13.23 11.26 5.79
CA GLU A 10 -13.73 10.66 4.54
C GLU A 10 -13.19 11.40 3.30
N ALA A 11 -13.25 12.74 3.30
CA ALA A 11 -12.69 13.55 2.22
C ALA A 11 -11.19 13.34 2.05
N ALA A 12 -10.43 13.26 3.16
CA ALA A 12 -9.00 13.01 3.13
C ALA A 12 -8.66 11.63 2.54
N LEU A 13 -9.42 10.58 2.91
CA LEU A 13 -9.24 9.25 2.32
C LEU A 13 -9.50 9.24 0.82
N ARG A 14 -10.61 9.84 0.38
CA ARG A 14 -10.96 9.93 -1.05
C ARG A 14 -9.89 10.69 -1.83
N ALA A 15 -9.38 11.79 -1.29
CA ALA A 15 -8.32 12.58 -1.93
C ALA A 15 -7.02 11.77 -2.10
N VAL A 16 -6.59 11.04 -1.06
CA VAL A 16 -5.39 10.22 -1.14
C VAL A 16 -5.57 9.05 -2.12
N HIS A 17 -6.75 8.42 -2.13
CA HIS A 17 -7.07 7.37 -3.11
C HIS A 17 -7.07 7.91 -4.55
N GLN A 18 -7.60 9.12 -4.79
CA GLN A 18 -7.54 9.73 -6.11
C GLN A 18 -6.09 9.97 -6.56
N VAL A 19 -5.24 10.49 -5.67
CA VAL A 19 -3.81 10.67 -5.97
C VAL A 19 -3.14 9.34 -6.29
N TYR A 20 -3.49 8.27 -5.57
CA TYR A 20 -3.04 6.92 -5.89
C TYR A 20 -3.43 6.52 -7.33
N LEU A 21 -4.71 6.61 -7.69
CA LEU A 21 -5.19 6.29 -9.04
C LEU A 21 -4.49 7.11 -10.13
N GLU A 22 -4.31 8.41 -9.93
CA GLU A 22 -3.58 9.26 -10.89
C GLU A 22 -2.12 8.84 -11.03
N THR A 23 -1.46 8.50 -9.92
CA THR A 23 -0.05 8.07 -9.93
C THR A 23 0.14 6.77 -10.70
N LEU A 24 -0.85 5.89 -10.69
CA LEU A 24 -0.78 4.61 -11.42
C LEU A 24 -0.80 4.77 -12.94
N LYS A 25 -1.35 5.88 -13.46
CA LYS A 25 -1.29 6.24 -14.90
C LYS A 25 0.13 6.59 -15.35
N GLY A 26 1.01 6.95 -14.40
CA GLY A 26 2.41 7.25 -14.67
C GLY A 26 3.29 6.00 -14.77
N ASN A 27 4.54 6.19 -15.21
CA ASN A 27 5.52 5.11 -15.39
C ASN A 27 6.62 5.11 -14.32
N LEU A 28 6.52 5.93 -13.27
CA LEU A 28 7.55 6.09 -12.25
C LEU A 28 7.26 5.17 -11.04
N PRO A 29 7.99 4.05 -10.86
CA PRO A 29 7.66 3.06 -9.84
C PRO A 29 7.76 3.60 -8.40
N HIS A 30 8.71 4.51 -8.18
CA HIS A 30 8.89 5.15 -6.87
C HIS A 30 7.68 6.00 -6.46
N GLN A 31 7.00 6.64 -7.41
CA GLN A 31 5.80 7.43 -7.12
C GLN A 31 4.64 6.52 -6.75
N LYS A 32 4.47 5.39 -7.45
CA LYS A 32 3.44 4.39 -7.15
C LYS A 32 3.59 3.84 -5.73
N LEU A 33 4.82 3.52 -5.33
CA LEU A 33 5.13 3.06 -3.97
C LEU A 33 4.79 4.13 -2.92
N ILE A 34 5.18 5.39 -3.15
CA ILE A 34 4.87 6.50 -2.23
C ILE A 34 3.35 6.71 -2.11
N ALA A 35 2.62 6.61 -3.23
CA ALA A 35 1.18 6.76 -3.22
C ALA A 35 0.46 5.63 -2.45
N ASP A 36 0.91 4.38 -2.62
CA ASP A 36 0.44 3.22 -1.84
C ASP A 36 0.69 3.41 -0.33
N MET A 37 1.92 3.80 0.05
CA MET A 37 2.26 4.11 1.45
C MET A 37 1.35 5.20 2.04
N ASN A 38 1.12 6.26 1.28
CA ASN A 38 0.28 7.38 1.71
C ASN A 38 -1.17 6.96 1.96
N PHE A 39 -1.71 6.05 1.15
CA PHE A 39 -3.05 5.49 1.36
C PHE A 39 -3.15 4.74 2.69
N HIS A 40 -2.22 3.83 2.96
CA HIS A 40 -2.17 3.09 4.23
C HIS A 40 -2.00 4.01 5.45
N LEU A 41 -1.14 5.04 5.35
CA LEU A 41 -0.95 6.03 6.41
C LEU A 41 -2.21 6.90 6.62
N ALA A 42 -2.97 7.20 5.57
CA ALA A 42 -4.23 7.94 5.68
C ALA A 42 -5.25 7.14 6.49
N ILE A 43 -5.39 5.83 6.23
CA ILE A 43 -6.24 4.93 7.03
C ILE A 43 -5.77 4.89 8.48
N ALA A 44 -4.48 4.70 8.73
CA ALA A 44 -3.92 4.64 10.08
C ALA A 44 -4.14 5.93 10.87
N ARG A 45 -4.07 7.11 10.23
CA ARG A 45 -4.35 8.41 10.87
C ARG A 45 -5.77 8.49 11.43
N LEU A 46 -6.74 7.83 10.79
CA LEU A 46 -8.13 7.84 11.26
C LEU A 46 -8.32 7.12 12.61
N SER A 47 -7.41 6.21 12.97
CA SER A 47 -7.42 5.59 14.30
C SER A 47 -7.14 6.58 15.42
N GLY A 48 -6.47 7.70 15.11
CA GLY A 48 -5.97 8.66 16.09
C GLY A 48 -4.80 8.16 16.94
N GLN A 49 -4.31 6.93 16.70
CA GLN A 49 -3.28 6.29 17.51
C GLN A 49 -1.88 6.63 16.99
N LYS A 50 -1.26 7.65 17.58
CA LYS A 50 0.08 8.14 17.17
C LYS A 50 1.15 7.03 17.14
N ILE A 51 1.18 6.15 18.14
CA ILE A 51 2.17 5.07 18.22
C ILE A 51 2.02 4.09 17.04
N GLN A 52 0.79 3.71 16.68
CA GLN A 52 0.53 2.80 15.55
C GLN A 52 0.89 3.45 14.22
N LEU A 53 0.57 4.74 14.08
CA LEU A 53 0.94 5.51 12.89
C LEU A 53 2.46 5.60 12.73
N ASP A 54 3.19 5.92 13.80
CA ASP A 54 4.64 6.06 13.76
C ASP A 54 5.34 4.70 13.53
N ALA A 55 4.81 3.62 14.11
CA ALA A 55 5.28 2.27 13.80
C ALA A 55 5.11 1.92 12.31
N LEU A 56 3.95 2.25 11.72
CA LEU A 56 3.69 1.99 10.30
C LEU A 56 4.61 2.82 9.38
N LYS A 57 4.89 4.08 9.73
CA LYS A 57 5.89 4.90 9.00
C LYS A 57 7.26 4.23 8.99
N ASN A 58 7.74 3.75 10.15
CA ASN A 58 9.03 3.10 10.24
C ASN A 58 9.10 1.84 9.37
N VAL A 59 8.02 1.05 9.31
CA VAL A 59 7.94 -0.10 8.40
C VAL A 59 8.08 0.36 6.96
N PHE A 60 7.36 1.41 6.55
CA PHE A 60 7.45 1.93 5.20
C PHE A 60 8.80 2.57 4.87
N ASP A 61 9.46 3.23 5.81
CA ASP A 61 10.82 3.77 5.62
C ASP A 61 11.81 2.64 5.37
N ILE A 62 11.72 1.54 6.13
CA ILE A 62 12.54 0.34 5.89
C ILE A 62 12.23 -0.25 4.51
N LEU A 63 10.95 -0.36 4.14
CA LEU A 63 10.55 -0.85 2.83
C LEU A 63 11.13 0.01 1.71
N HIS A 64 11.00 1.33 1.83
CA HIS A 64 11.52 2.27 0.85
C HIS A 64 13.04 2.26 0.75
N LEU A 65 13.77 2.29 1.87
CA LEU A 65 15.24 2.40 1.88
C LEU A 65 15.91 1.08 1.47
N LYS A 66 15.45 -0.05 2.01
CA LYS A 66 16.10 -1.35 1.81
C LYS A 66 15.68 -2.02 0.51
N TYR A 67 14.45 -1.82 0.07
CA TYR A 67 13.87 -2.55 -1.05
C TYR A 67 13.51 -1.64 -2.22
N LYS A 68 14.00 -0.38 -2.28
CA LYS A 68 13.72 0.56 -3.39
C LYS A 68 13.84 -0.07 -4.78
N THR A 69 14.92 -0.82 -4.99
CA THR A 69 15.24 -1.45 -6.28
C THR A 69 14.39 -2.71 -6.53
N SER A 70 14.09 -3.50 -5.49
CA SER A 70 13.30 -4.74 -5.62
C SER A 70 11.79 -4.48 -5.63
N LEU A 71 11.30 -3.46 -4.93
CA LEU A 71 9.90 -3.01 -4.95
C LEU A 71 9.50 -2.42 -6.31
N GLY A 72 10.46 -1.91 -7.09
CA GLY A 72 10.22 -1.53 -8.48
C GLY A 72 9.68 -2.69 -9.33
N TYR A 73 10.05 -3.94 -9.01
CA TYR A 73 9.56 -5.16 -9.67
C TYR A 73 8.16 -5.58 -9.18
N VAL A 74 7.82 -5.29 -7.92
CA VAL A 74 6.52 -5.63 -7.29
C VAL A 74 5.33 -4.91 -7.96
N THR A 75 5.58 -3.78 -8.61
CA THR A 75 4.54 -2.95 -9.23
C THR A 75 4.22 -3.29 -10.69
N ARG A 76 4.72 -4.41 -11.23
CA ARG A 76 4.58 -4.74 -12.66
C ARG A 76 3.21 -5.26 -13.10
N GLU A 77 2.36 -5.75 -12.19
CA GLU A 77 1.05 -6.28 -12.56
C GLU A 77 -0.14 -5.43 -12.08
N GLN A 78 -1.22 -5.49 -12.86
CA GLN A 78 -2.52 -4.83 -12.70
C GLN A 78 -3.27 -5.17 -11.38
N SER A 79 -2.70 -6.02 -10.53
CA SER A 79 -3.38 -6.70 -9.41
C SER A 79 -3.81 -5.76 -8.26
N ASN A 80 -3.17 -4.60 -8.06
CA ASN A 80 -3.38 -3.79 -6.84
C ASN A 80 -4.29 -2.57 -7.02
N GLN A 81 -4.87 -2.35 -8.20
CA GLN A 81 -5.72 -1.18 -8.45
C GLN A 81 -7.10 -1.29 -7.80
N LEU A 82 -7.70 -2.48 -7.84
CA LEU A 82 -9.05 -2.70 -7.35
C LEU A 82 -9.08 -2.81 -5.82
N ASP A 83 -8.03 -3.37 -5.21
CA ASP A 83 -7.95 -3.62 -3.78
C ASP A 83 -8.12 -2.34 -2.93
N HIS A 84 -7.46 -1.23 -3.29
CA HIS A 84 -7.60 0.02 -2.53
C HIS A 84 -9.00 0.64 -2.64
N GLY A 85 -9.65 0.50 -3.79
CA GLY A 85 -11.03 0.96 -3.99
C GLY A 85 -12.01 0.19 -3.10
N ASP A 86 -11.93 -1.14 -3.12
CA ASP A 86 -12.78 -1.99 -2.29
C ASP A 86 -12.56 -1.75 -0.79
N ILE A 87 -11.31 -1.57 -0.36
CA ILE A 87 -10.96 -1.21 1.02
C ILE A 87 -11.58 0.13 1.39
N LEU A 88 -11.44 1.15 0.52
CA LEU A 88 -12.01 2.48 0.75
C LEU A 88 -13.53 2.39 0.89
N ASP A 89 -14.21 1.71 -0.02
CA ASP A 89 -15.66 1.57 -0.01
C ASP A 89 -16.15 0.87 1.27
N ALA A 90 -15.48 -0.20 1.71
CA ALA A 90 -15.78 -0.86 2.97
C ALA A 90 -15.58 0.06 4.19
N ILE A 91 -14.51 0.87 4.21
CA ILE A 91 -14.27 1.85 5.28
C ILE A 91 -15.38 2.91 5.31
N LEU A 92 -15.76 3.45 4.14
CA LEU A 92 -16.78 4.49 4.02
C LEU A 92 -18.18 3.97 4.37
N ALA A 93 -18.47 2.72 4.05
CA ALA A 93 -19.68 2.02 4.48
C ALA A 93 -19.69 1.68 5.98
N ARG A 94 -18.59 1.95 6.71
CA ARG A 94 -18.37 1.59 8.12
C ARG A 94 -18.41 0.09 8.38
N ASP A 95 -18.18 -0.72 7.36
CA ASP A 95 -18.09 -2.17 7.46
C ASP A 95 -16.68 -2.56 7.92
N LEU A 96 -16.46 -2.48 9.24
CA LEU A 96 -15.16 -2.79 9.84
C LEU A 96 -14.71 -4.24 9.62
N PRO A 97 -15.58 -5.27 9.74
CA PRO A 97 -15.21 -6.64 9.40
C PRO A 97 -14.70 -6.76 7.97
N ARG A 98 -15.43 -6.22 6.99
CA ARG A 98 -15.05 -6.30 5.58
C ARG A 98 -13.78 -5.51 5.28
N ALA A 99 -13.65 -4.30 5.82
CA ALA A 99 -12.46 -3.48 5.64
C ALA A 99 -11.20 -4.18 6.19
N ARG A 100 -11.32 -4.87 7.33
CA ARG A 100 -10.22 -5.66 7.91
C ARG A 100 -9.87 -6.86 7.05
N GLU A 101 -10.86 -7.60 6.57
CA GLU A 101 -10.65 -8.74 5.68
C GLU A 101 -9.91 -8.33 4.41
N LEU A 102 -10.41 -7.31 3.72
CA LEU A 102 -9.82 -6.78 2.48
C LEU A 102 -8.39 -6.27 2.70
N LEU A 103 -8.17 -5.49 3.77
CA LEU A 103 -6.85 -4.95 4.06
C LEU A 103 -5.83 -6.05 4.43
N SER A 104 -6.24 -7.07 5.20
CA SER A 104 -5.38 -8.21 5.50
C SER A 104 -4.98 -8.96 4.24
N LYS A 105 -5.96 -9.24 3.37
CA LYS A 105 -5.72 -9.92 2.09
C LYS A 105 -4.78 -9.12 1.18
N HIS A 106 -4.98 -7.80 1.06
CA HIS A 106 -4.08 -6.89 0.32
C HIS A 106 -2.63 -6.97 0.82
N ILE A 107 -2.43 -6.97 2.14
CA ILE A 107 -1.08 -7.05 2.75
C ILE A 107 -0.45 -8.44 2.49
N GLU A 108 -1.23 -9.51 2.57
CA GLU A 108 -0.75 -10.88 2.28
C GLU A 108 -0.37 -11.05 0.81
N ASN A 109 -1.18 -10.53 -0.11
CA ASN A 109 -0.88 -10.51 -1.54
C ASN A 109 0.39 -9.70 -1.82
N SER A 110 0.48 -8.49 -1.26
CA SER A 110 1.66 -7.63 -1.39
C SER A 110 2.93 -8.31 -0.88
N ARG A 111 2.86 -9.02 0.25
CA ARG A 111 3.97 -9.83 0.79
C ARG A 111 4.37 -10.94 -0.18
N THR A 112 3.39 -11.66 -0.72
CA THR A 112 3.62 -12.78 -1.65
C THR A 112 4.30 -12.29 -2.91
N HIS A 113 3.82 -11.19 -3.50
CA HIS A 113 4.45 -10.57 -4.66
C HIS A 113 5.86 -10.06 -4.34
N ALA A 114 6.08 -9.44 -3.17
CA ALA A 114 7.43 -9.03 -2.77
C ALA A 114 8.41 -10.21 -2.70
N PHE A 115 7.98 -11.34 -2.14
CA PHE A 115 8.78 -12.56 -2.10
C PHE A 115 9.08 -13.11 -3.50
N LEU A 116 8.07 -13.26 -4.36
CA LEU A 116 8.24 -13.78 -5.72
C LEU A 116 9.20 -12.91 -6.55
N ASN A 117 9.09 -11.58 -6.44
CA ASN A 117 10.00 -10.68 -7.14
C ASN A 117 11.44 -10.77 -6.62
N LEU A 118 11.63 -10.93 -5.31
CA LEU A 118 12.97 -11.16 -4.75
C LEU A 118 13.56 -12.49 -5.25
N GLN A 119 12.76 -13.55 -5.31
CA GLN A 119 13.21 -14.84 -5.84
C GLN A 119 13.63 -14.70 -7.31
N GLN A 120 12.80 -14.08 -8.15
CA GLN A 120 13.13 -13.83 -9.55
C GLN A 120 14.44 -13.04 -9.70
N MET A 121 14.65 -12.00 -8.89
CA MET A 121 15.90 -11.21 -8.93
C MET A 121 17.13 -12.04 -8.54
N ILE A 122 17.00 -12.99 -7.61
CA ILE A 122 18.08 -13.90 -7.23
C ILE A 122 18.38 -14.85 -8.38
N ASP A 123 17.35 -15.43 -8.99
CA ASP A 123 17.48 -16.36 -10.10
C ASP A 123 18.13 -15.69 -11.33
N GLU A 124 17.69 -14.49 -11.68
CA GLU A 124 18.29 -13.69 -12.77
C GLU A 124 19.78 -13.40 -12.52
N LYS A 125 20.16 -13.08 -11.28
CA LYS A 125 21.58 -12.86 -10.93
C LYS A 125 22.41 -14.14 -10.98
N ALA A 126 21.84 -15.28 -10.64
CA ALA A 126 22.53 -16.57 -10.72
C ALA A 126 22.83 -16.95 -12.18
N VAL A 127 21.98 -16.54 -13.12
CA VAL A 127 22.16 -16.77 -14.57
C VAL A 127 23.22 -15.85 -15.20
N ILE A 128 23.48 -14.66 -14.62
CA ILE A 128 24.45 -13.67 -15.13
C ILE A 128 25.87 -13.89 -14.56
N GLN A 129 26.21 -15.10 -14.12
CA GLN A 129 27.58 -15.42 -13.69
C GLN A 129 28.50 -15.60 -14.92
N PHE A 130 29.49 -14.71 -15.05
CA PHE A 130 30.61 -14.82 -16.00
C PHE A 130 31.72 -15.72 -15.46
#